data_AF-A0A2V7AGI8-F1
#
_entry.id   AF-A0A2V7AGI8-F1
#
_cell.length_a   1.000
_cell.length_b   1.000
_cell.length_c   1.000
_cell.angle_alpha   90.00
_cell.angle_beta   90.00
_cell.angle_gamma   90.00
#
_symmetry.space_group_name_H-M   'P 1'
#
loop_
_entity.id
_entity.type
_entity.pdbx_description
1 polymer ?
#
loop_
_entity_poly.entity_id
_entity_poly.type
_entity_poly.pdbx_seq_one_letter_code
_entity_poly.pdbx_strand_id
1 'polypeptide(L)' 'MANPLSRREVLKFGAYTTVGGVLTPGISLAQAIVTDTKGITARDIQLTVGGTQIPAYDARPERAGRYPIVLTIP' A
#
# COMPACT_ATOMS: atom_id res chain seq x y z
N MET A 1 -29.40 -43.76 -0.70
CA MET A 1 -30.16 -42.54 -0.35
C MET A 1 -29.17 -41.49 0.13
N ALA A 2 -29.00 -40.40 -0.60
CA ALA A 2 -28.13 -39.30 -0.16
C ALA A 2 -28.83 -38.56 0.98
N ASN A 3 -28.20 -38.50 2.15
CA ASN A 3 -28.69 -37.69 3.26
C ASN A 3 -28.49 -36.20 2.88
N PRO A 4 -29.54 -35.36 2.79
CA PRO A 4 -29.37 -33.94 2.53
C PRO A 4 -28.62 -33.30 3.70
N LEU A 5 -27.54 -32.57 3.40
CA LEU A 5 -26.71 -31.90 4.41
C LEU A 5 -27.57 -31.07 5.36
N SER A 6 -27.36 -31.24 6.67
CA SER A 6 -28.06 -30.48 7.69
C SER A 6 -27.64 -29.00 7.66
N ARG A 7 -28.51 -28.10 8.14
CA ARG A 7 -28.22 -26.65 8.21
C ARG A 7 -26.87 -26.33 8.88
N ARG A 8 -26.47 -27.12 9.87
CA ARG A 8 -25.19 -26.99 10.58
C ARG A 8 -24.00 -27.37 9.71
N GLU A 9 -24.15 -28.38 8.87
CA GLU A 9 -23.12 -28.80 7.91
C GLU A 9 -23.00 -27.78 6.78
N VAL A 10 -24.11 -27.25 6.29
CA VAL A 10 -24.13 -26.14 5.31
C VAL A 10 -23.38 -24.91 5.83
N LEU A 11 -23.57 -24.53 7.09
CA LEU A 11 -22.85 -23.39 7.68
C LEU A 11 -21.35 -23.68 7.86
N LYS A 12 -20.97 -24.89 8.25
CA LYS A 12 -19.56 -25.29 8.33
C LYS A 12 -18.89 -25.28 6.96
N PHE A 13 -19.47 -25.93 5.95
CA PHE A 13 -18.93 -25.97 4.59
C PHE A 13 -18.97 -24.60 3.89
N GLY A 14 -20.03 -23.81 4.14
CA GLY A 14 -20.17 -22.45 3.64
C GLY A 14 -19.09 -21.50 4.19
N ALA A 15 -18.73 -21.62 5.47
CA ALA A 15 -17.65 -20.84 6.07
C ALA A 15 -16.28 -21.15 5.44
N TYR A 16 -15.98 -22.42 5.12
CA TYR A 16 -14.71 -22.78 4.45
C TYR A 16 -14.64 -22.29 3.00
N THR A 17 -15.77 -22.25 2.28
CA THR A 17 -15.80 -21.83 0.87
C THR A 17 -15.89 -20.31 0.68
N THR A 18 -16.42 -19.57 1.66
CA THR A 18 -16.50 -18.09 1.60
C THR A 18 -15.26 -17.41 2.14
N VAL A 19 -14.59 -17.93 3.18
CA VAL A 19 -13.37 -17.31 3.73
C VAL A 19 -12.19 -17.37 2.75
N GLY A 20 -12.09 -18.41 1.94
CA GLY A 20 -11.09 -18.51 0.87
C GLY A 20 -11.28 -17.48 -0.25
N GLY A 21 -12.52 -17.03 -0.51
CA GLY A 21 -12.81 -16.04 -1.56
C GLY A 21 -12.51 -14.60 -1.17
N VAL A 22 -12.58 -14.26 0.12
CA VAL A 22 -12.30 -12.89 0.61
C VAL A 22 -10.82 -12.66 0.93
N LEU A 23 -10.10 -13.73 1.29
CA LEU A 23 -8.66 -13.68 1.58
C LEU A 23 -7.79 -14.01 0.37
N THR A 24 -8.37 -14.49 -0.72
CA THR A 24 -7.71 -14.42 -2.01
C THR A 24 -7.96 -12.98 -2.47
N PRO A 25 -6.99 -12.03 -2.38
CA PRO A 25 -7.11 -10.82 -3.17
C PRO A 25 -7.31 -11.31 -4.59
N GLY A 26 -8.54 -11.21 -5.11
CA GLY A 26 -8.91 -11.83 -6.37
C GLY A 26 -8.01 -11.24 -7.43
N ILE A 27 -6.94 -11.99 -7.74
CA ILE A 27 -5.72 -11.62 -8.46
C ILE A 27 -5.80 -10.15 -8.83
N SER A 28 -5.68 -9.29 -7.81
CA SER A 28 -5.83 -7.87 -8.08
C SER A 28 -4.75 -7.62 -9.10
N LEU A 29 -5.14 -7.09 -10.25
CA LEU A 29 -4.26 -6.49 -11.23
C LEU A 29 -3.49 -5.29 -10.63
N ALA A 30 -3.20 -5.30 -9.32
CA ALA A 30 -1.91 -4.92 -8.79
C ALA A 30 -0.82 -5.72 -9.54
N GLN A 31 -0.64 -5.41 -10.83
CA GLN A 31 0.70 -5.26 -11.37
C GLN A 31 1.47 -4.58 -10.25
N ALA A 32 2.43 -5.30 -9.65
CA ALA A 32 3.23 -4.73 -8.59
C ALA A 32 3.75 -3.41 -9.15
N ILE A 33 3.26 -2.27 -8.63
CA ILE A 33 3.76 -0.97 -9.01
C ILE A 33 5.15 -0.95 -8.40
N VAL A 34 6.12 -1.38 -9.19
CA VAL A 34 7.52 -1.27 -8.83
C VAL A 34 7.80 0.22 -8.89
N THR A 35 7.87 0.82 -7.71
CA THR A 35 8.24 2.23 -7.58
C THR A 35 9.75 2.26 -7.72
N ASP A 36 10.25 2.51 -8.92
CA ASP A 36 11.67 2.73 -9.12
C ASP A 36 12.07 4.14 -8.61
N THR A 37 13.38 4.37 -8.48
CA THR A 37 13.95 5.67 -8.10
C THR A 37 14.54 6.40 -9.30
N LYS A 38 14.26 5.94 -10.52
CA LYS A 38 14.91 6.47 -11.72
C LYS A 38 14.43 7.90 -11.99
N GLY A 39 15.38 8.83 -12.14
CA GLY A 39 15.06 10.23 -12.35
C GLY A 39 14.64 10.98 -11.08
N ILE A 40 14.75 10.35 -9.91
CA ILE A 40 14.51 10.96 -8.60
C ILE A 40 15.84 11.19 -7.89
N THR A 41 16.07 12.42 -7.45
CA THR A 41 17.13 12.75 -6.51
C THR A 41 16.57 12.76 -5.10
N ALA A 42 17.06 11.84 -4.26
CA ALA A 42 16.69 11.69 -2.86
C ALA A 42 17.85 12.11 -1.94
N ARG A 43 17.53 12.76 -0.81
CA ARG A 43 18.52 13.18 0.19
C ARG A 43 17.91 13.42 1.57
N ASP A 44 18.71 13.20 2.59
CA ASP A 44 18.45 13.73 3.93
C ASP A 44 18.92 15.18 4.01
N ILE A 45 18.09 16.04 4.59
CA ILE A 45 18.35 17.48 4.76
C ILE A 45 18.08 17.91 6.20
N GLN A 46 18.64 19.07 6.55
CA GLN A 46 18.34 19.76 7.80
C GLN A 46 17.67 21.09 7.47
N LEU A 47 16.42 21.24 7.88
CA LEU A 47 15.64 22.47 7.72
C LEU A 47 15.86 23.36 8.94
N THR A 48 16.38 24.56 8.73
CA THR A 48 16.48 25.57 9.80
C THR A 48 15.15 26.32 9.92
N VAL A 49 14.44 26.10 11.03
CA VAL A 49 13.16 26.75 11.32
C VAL A 49 13.23 27.39 12.70
N GLY A 50 13.16 28.72 12.77
CA GLY A 50 13.17 29.44 14.05
C GLY A 50 14.39 29.17 14.94
N GLY A 51 15.54 28.84 14.35
CA GLY A 51 16.77 28.47 15.08
C GLY A 51 16.88 26.99 15.45
N THR A 52 15.87 26.18 15.18
CA THR A 52 15.89 24.72 15.36
C THR A 52 16.22 24.03 14.05
N GLN A 53 17.08 23.01 14.12
CA GLN A 53 17.37 22.12 12.99
C GLN A 53 16.39 20.95 13.00
N ILE A 54 15.60 20.84 11.94
CA ILE A 54 14.62 19.76 11.78
C ILE A 54 15.14 18.81 10.68
N PRO A 55 15.40 17.53 11.01
CA PRO A 55 15.77 16.55 9.99
C PRO A 55 14.56 16.29 9.08
N ALA A 56 14.79 16.27 7.77
CA ALA A 56 13.77 15.95 6.79
C ALA A 56 14.36 15.13 5.65
N TYR A 57 13.50 14.40 4.94
CA TYR A 57 13.84 13.71 3.72
C TYR A 57 13.23 14.45 2.53
N ASP A 58 14.05 14.79 1.53
CA ASP A 58 13.62 15.41 0.29
C ASP A 58 13.84 14.45 -0.88
N ALA A 59 12.78 14.18 -1.63
CA ALA A 59 12.82 13.44 -2.88
C ALA A 59 12.12 14.25 -3.97
N ARG A 60 12.86 14.52 -5.04
CA ARG A 60 12.41 15.39 -6.15
C ARG A 60 12.86 14.86 -7.50
N PRO A 61 12.19 15.25 -8.60
CA PRO A 61 12.71 14.98 -9.94
C PRO A 61 14.11 15.60 -10.13
N GLU A 62 14.98 14.88 -10.85
CA GLU A 62 16.30 15.38 -11.26
C GLU A 62 16.18 16.64 -12.13
N ARG A 63 15.19 16.65 -13.04
CA ARG A 63 14.91 17.79 -13.90
C ARG A 63 14.20 18.89 -13.12
N ALA A 64 14.68 20.12 -13.27
CA ALA A 64 13.99 21.29 -12.72
C ALA A 64 12.62 21.53 -13.40
N GLY A 65 11.62 21.92 -12.62
CA GLY A 65 10.27 22.17 -13.10
C GLY A 65 9.32 22.61 -12.00
N ARG A 66 8.06 22.86 -12.36
CA ARG A 66 6.99 23.20 -11.41
C ARG A 66 6.19 21.95 -11.09
N TYR A 67 6.69 21.17 -10.13
CA TYR A 67 6.04 19.96 -9.66
C TYR A 67 5.27 20.26 -8.36
N PRO A 68 4.14 19.56 -8.11
CA PRO A 68 3.48 19.64 -6.81
C PRO A 68 4.40 19.12 -5.71
N ILE A 69 4.27 19.70 -4.51
CA ILE A 69 5.00 19.27 -3.32
C ILE A 69 4.03 18.49 -2.44
N VAL A 70 4.44 17.29 -2.03
CA VAL A 70 3.73 16.49 -1.04
C VAL A 70 4.56 16.50 0.24
N LEU A 71 3.95 16.96 1.33
CA LEU A 71 4.56 16.98 2.65
C LEU A 71 3.90 15.89 3.52
N THR A 72 4.73 15.03 4.10
CA THR A 72 4.29 14.03 5.07
C THR A 72 4.95 14.33 6.41
N ILE A 73 4.13 14.44 7.46
CA ILE A 73 4.58 14.57 8.85
C ILE A 73 4.02 13.32 9.56
N PRO A 74 4.85 12.51 10.23
CA PRO A 74 4.40 11.33 10.95
C PRO A 74 3.58 11.67 12.21
#